data_AF-A0A151T1Z5-F1
#
_entry.id   AF-A0A151T1Z5-F1
#
_cell.length_a   1.000
_cell.length_b   1.000
_cell.length_c   1.000
_cell.angle_alpha   90.00
_cell.angle_beta   90.00
_cell.angle_gamma   90.00
#
_symmetry.space_group_name_H-M   'P 1'
#
loop_
_entity.id
_entity.type
_entity.pdbx_description
1 polymer ?
#
loop_
_entity_poly.entity_id
_entity_poly.type
_entity_poly.pdbx_seq_one_letter_code
_entity_poly.pdbx_strand_id
1 'polypeptide(L)' 'MSVYASGVSVLMPGDEIPTFIAHPAPCCPERIPWPSHQHNTLPCSSSNTLPTTIN' A
#
# COMPACT_ATOMS: atom_id res chain seq x y z
N MET A 1 -26.32 -6.23 16.25
CA MET A 1 -25.47 -7.06 15.37
C MET A 1 -24.04 -6.63 15.57
N SER A 2 -23.22 -7.51 16.13
CA SER A 2 -21.89 -7.21 16.68
C SER A 2 -20.97 -6.61 15.61
N VAL A 3 -20.67 -5.32 15.78
CA VAL A 3 -19.71 -4.56 14.94
C VAL A 3 -18.27 -5.07 15.13
N TYR A 4 -18.05 -5.94 16.12
CA TYR A 4 -16.81 -6.65 16.37
C TYR A 4 -17.03 -8.15 16.15
N ALA A 5 -16.56 -8.70 15.04
CA ALA A 5 -16.26 -10.14 14.96
C ALA A 5 -15.40 -10.55 13.75
N SER A 6 -15.14 -9.69 12.77
CA SER A 6 -14.44 -10.13 11.56
C SER A 6 -12.95 -9.81 11.54
N GLY A 7 -12.28 -9.36 12.61
CA GLY A 7 -10.84 -9.05 12.49
C GLY A 7 -10.02 -10.23 11.95
N VAL A 8 -8.95 -9.94 11.20
CA VAL A 8 -8.07 -10.99 10.65
C VAL A 8 -6.84 -11.14 11.55
N SER A 9 -6.42 -12.37 11.78
CA SER A 9 -5.15 -12.65 12.46
C SER A 9 -4.03 -12.70 11.43
N VAL A 10 -3.02 -11.85 11.57
CA VAL A 10 -1.86 -11.79 10.67
C VAL A 10 -0.63 -12.23 11.44
N LEU A 11 0.10 -13.20 10.88
CA LEU A 11 1.42 -13.57 11.39
C LEU A 11 2.47 -12.72 10.69
N MET A 12 3.25 -11.96 11.46
CA MET A 12 4.35 -11.17 10.92
C MET A 12 5.61 -12.04 10.82
N PRO A 13 6.51 -11.75 9.86
CA PRO A 13 7.79 -12.45 9.79
C PRO A 13 8.60 -12.28 11.08
N GLY A 14 9.03 -13.39 11.68
CA GLY A 14 9.80 -13.40 12.93
C GLY A 14 8.94 -13.54 14.19
N ASP A 15 7.62 -13.45 14.08
CA ASP A 15 6.70 -13.67 15.20
C ASP A 15 6.20 -15.11 15.24
N GLU A 16 6.02 -15.64 16.45
CA GLU A 16 5.44 -16.97 16.69
C GLU A 16 3.94 -16.92 16.97
N ILE A 17 3.42 -15.73 17.32
CA ILE A 17 2.02 -15.51 17.68
C ILE A 17 1.42 -14.49 16.70
N PRO A 18 0.25 -14.78 16.11
CA PRO A 18 -0.38 -13.87 15.17
C PRO A 18 -0.97 -12.63 15.88
N THR A 19 -0.84 -11.48 15.23
CA THR A 19 -1.46 -10.23 15.66
C THR A 19 -2.86 -10.10 15.08
N PHE A 20 -3.85 -9.85 15.93
CA PHE A 20 -5.23 -9.61 15.49
C PHE A 20 -5.40 -8.17 15.02
N ILE A 21 -5.68 -7.97 13.73
CA ILE A 21 -6.00 -6.67 13.16
C ILE A 21 -7.51 -6.53 12.97
N ALA A 22 -8.06 -5.45 13.53
CA ALA A 22 -9.47 -5.15 13.38
C ALA A 22 -9.73 -4.64 11.96
N HIS A 23 -10.91 -4.95 11.42
CA HIS A 23 -11.37 -4.30 10.20
C HIS A 23 -11.62 -2.81 10.47
N PRO A 24 -11.22 -1.93 9.54
CA PRO A 24 -11.56 -0.52 9.66
C PRO A 24 -13.07 -0.36 9.73
N ALA A 25 -13.54 0.45 10.68
CA ALA A 25 -14.94 0.78 10.78
C ALA A 25 -15.37 1.59 9.54
N PRO A 26 -16.61 1.42 9.04
CA PRO A 26 -17.14 2.29 8.00
C PRO A 26 -17.03 3.75 8.44
N CYS A 27 -16.29 4.56 7.68
CA CYS A 27 -16.09 5.97 7.98
C CYS A 27 -17.01 6.85 7.14
N CYS A 28 -17.43 7.98 7.71
CA CYS A 28 -18.05 9.05 6.93
C CYS A 28 -16.98 9.69 6.04
N PRO A 29 -17.30 10.07 4.79
CA PRO A 29 -16.37 10.81 3.94
C PRO A 29 -15.87 12.05 4.68
N GLU A 30 -14.56 12.16 4.83
CA GLU A 30 -13.94 13.32 5.44
C GLU A 30 -14.31 14.56 4.62
N ARG A 31 -14.88 15.58 5.27
CA ARG A 31 -15.25 16.84 4.59
C ARG A 31 -14.04 17.72 4.26
N ILE A 32 -12.84 17.27 4.63
CA ILE A 32 -11.59 17.95 4.32
C ILE A 32 -11.18 17.49 2.92
N PRO A 33 -11.09 18.41 1.94
CA PRO A 33 -10.58 18.05 0.62
C PRO A 33 -9.13 17.57 0.78
N TRP A 34 -8.87 16.35 0.33
CA TRP A 34 -7.51 15.84 0.22
C TRP A 34 -6.67 16.82 -0.59
N PRO A 35 -5.42 17.11 -0.20
CA PRO A 35 -4.55 17.94 -1.00
C PRO A 35 -4.44 17.33 -2.40
N SER A 36 -4.55 18.16 -3.43
CA SER A 36 -4.46 17.72 -4.82
C SER A 36 -3.15 16.95 -5.00
N HIS A 37 -3.24 15.64 -5.21
CA HIS A 37 -2.08 14.84 -5.58
C HIS A 37 -1.65 15.32 -6.96
N GLN A 38 -0.63 16.18 -7.01
CA GLN A 38 0.08 16.41 -8.25
C GLN A 38 0.68 15.07 -8.64
N HIS A 39 0.12 14.44 -9.66
CA HIS A 39 0.73 13.31 -10.33
C HIS A 39 2.00 13.86 -10.98
N ASN A 40 3.10 13.89 -10.23
CA ASN A 40 4.42 14.01 -10.79
C ASN A 40 4.62 12.73 -11.60
N THR A 41 4.23 12.79 -12.87
CA THR A 41 4.56 11.80 -13.87
C THR A 41 6.09 11.78 -13.94
N LEU A 42 6.72 10.90 -13.17
CA LEU A 42 8.15 10.67 -13.27
C LEU A 42 8.38 10.15 -14.70
N PRO A 43 9.17 10.83 -15.53
CA PRO A 43 9.58 10.23 -16.79
C PRO A 43 10.37 8.96 -16.44
N CYS A 44 9.87 7.81 -16.86
CA CYS A 44 10.63 6.57 -16.83
C CYS A 44 11.93 6.83 -17.60
N SER A 45 13.04 6.99 -16.90
CA SER A 45 14.36 6.93 -17.52
C SER A 45 14.57 5.50 -17.97
N SER A 46 14.18 5.20 -19.21
CA SER A 46 14.59 3.98 -19.89
C SER A 46 16.10 4.05 -20.07
N SER A 47 16.85 3.52 -19.10
CA SER A 47 18.26 3.22 -19.25
C SER A 47 18.39 2.12 -20.29
N ASN A 48 18.35 2.50 -21.57
CA ASN A 48 18.72 1.58 -22.64
C ASN A 48 20.22 1.33 -22.49
N THR A 49 20.55 0.18 -21.90
CA THR A 49 21.90 -0.36 -21.88
C THR A 49 22.38 -0.49 -23.32
N LEU A 50 23.48 0.22 -23.64
CA LEU A 50 24.19 0.12 -24.89
C LEU A 50 24.80 -1.30 -25.02
N PRO A 51 24.43 -2.14 -26.00
CA PRO A 51 25.26 -3.28 -26.33
C PRO A 51 26.47 -2.76 -27.11
N THR A 52 27.63 -2.80 -26.48
CA THR A 52 28.93 -2.69 -27.14
C THR A 52 29.05 -3.78 -28.20
N THR A 53 29.00 -3.41 -29.48
CA THR A 53 29.39 -4.29 -30.59
C THR A 53 30.91 -4.40 -30.61
N ILE A 54 31.41 -5.60 -30.37
CA ILE A 54 32.80 -6.00 -30.60
C ILE A 54 32.89 -6.42 -32.08
N ASN A 55 33.73 -5.74 -32.86
CA ASN A 55 34.44 -6.29 -34.02
C ASN A 55 35.84 -5.67 -34.02
#